data_AF-A0A522V833-F1
#
_entry.id   AF-A0A522V833-F1
#
_cell.length_a   1.000
_cell.length_b   1.000
_cell.length_c   1.000
_cell.angle_alpha   90.00
_cell.angle_beta   90.00
_cell.angle_gamma   90.00
#
_symmetry.space_group_name_H-M   'P 1'
#
loop_
_entity.id
_entity.type
_entity.pdbx_description
1 polymer ?
#
loop_
_entity_poly.entity_id
_entity_poly.type
_entity_poly.pdbx_seq_one_letter_code
_entity_poly.pdbx_strand_id
1 'polypeptide(L)'
;MHHQWHQSSTADAEGHEIVNFQGQDHEEMTPITPFSVLGERCGLSQREAAEFLKVRIDTVKSWSAGRNAAKPEVLAELRRLYANIQAASDELTSHLSELLEMQRERGIKPRAIVFGIAETDDVARAFGFPSRGPYMAAIGLALTRLPDDVVIVPEPQSYPGMGGGAAPVFPGKTLIWPPR
;
A
#
# COMPACT_ATOMS: atom_id res chain seq x y z
N MET A 1 -2.98 0.31 64.25
CA MET A 1 -3.62 1.48 64.89
C MET A 1 -2.70 1.99 65.98
N HIS A 2 -1.86 2.98 65.65
CA HIS A 2 -1.16 3.92 66.55
C HIS A 2 -0.16 4.70 65.69
N HIS A 3 -0.48 5.96 65.38
CA HIS A 3 0.40 7.12 65.62
C HIS A 3 -0.23 8.37 65.00
N GLN A 4 -0.61 9.27 65.89
CA GLN A 4 -0.96 10.65 65.64
C GLN A 4 0.34 11.47 65.78
N TRP A 5 0.65 12.29 64.79
CA TRP A 5 1.59 13.40 64.92
C TRP A 5 0.90 14.66 64.40
N HIS A 6 0.87 15.69 65.24
CA HIS A 6 0.37 17.03 64.95
C HIS A 6 1.54 18.02 65.04
N GLN A 7 1.34 19.16 64.35
CA GLN A 7 2.10 20.43 64.26
C GLN A 7 2.79 20.58 62.88
N SER A 8 2.20 21.33 61.94
CA SER A 8 2.08 22.81 61.85
C SER A 8 3.43 23.50 61.61
N SER A 9 3.65 24.05 60.41
CA SER A 9 3.99 25.47 60.22
C SER A 9 4.13 25.82 58.74
N THR A 10 3.69 27.03 58.45
CA THR A 10 3.65 27.81 57.21
C THR A 10 5.02 28.06 56.57
N ALA A 11 5.07 28.08 55.24
CA ALA A 11 5.41 29.24 54.40
C ALA A 11 5.99 28.78 53.05
N ASP A 12 5.69 29.56 52.02
CA ASP A 12 6.38 29.64 50.74
C ASP A 12 6.07 28.55 49.70
N ALA A 13 5.05 28.81 48.88
CA ALA A 13 5.10 28.46 47.47
C ALA A 13 4.21 29.45 46.70
N GLU A 14 4.90 30.25 45.91
CA GLU A 14 4.40 31.34 45.07
C GLU A 14 3.20 30.92 44.22
N GLY A 15 2.22 31.82 44.13
CA GLY A 15 1.09 31.70 43.24
C GLY A 15 1.54 31.72 41.80
N HIS A 16 1.75 30.53 41.23
CA HIS A 16 1.72 30.34 39.79
C HIS A 16 0.27 30.49 39.34
N GLU A 17 -0.04 31.70 38.88
CA GLU A 17 -1.21 31.98 38.06
C GLU A 17 -1.25 30.93 36.93
N ILE A 18 -2.24 30.03 37.01
CA ILE A 18 -2.52 29.08 35.94
C ILE A 18 -3.04 29.94 34.79
N VAL A 19 -2.13 30.37 33.93
CA VAL A 19 -2.47 30.93 32.64
C VAL A 19 -3.29 29.86 31.94
N ASN A 20 -4.59 30.16 31.77
CA ASN A 20 -5.50 29.38 30.94
C ASN A 20 -4.98 29.51 29.51
N PHE A 21 -4.01 28.67 29.17
CA PHE A 21 -3.57 28.47 27.80
C PHE A 21 -4.73 27.73 27.15
N GLN A 22 -5.61 28.49 26.49
CA GLN A 22 -6.60 27.93 25.57
C GLN A 22 -5.78 27.24 24.48
N GLY A 23 -5.51 25.96 24.73
CA GLY A 23 -4.75 25.08 23.89
C GLY A 23 -5.44 24.97 22.56
N GLN A 24 -4.73 25.45 21.55
CA GLN A 24 -4.45 24.77 20.30
C GLN A 24 -5.63 24.00 19.72
N ASP A 25 -6.07 24.44 18.54
CA ASP A 25 -6.78 23.60 17.59
C ASP A 25 -6.11 22.22 17.55
N HIS A 26 -6.71 21.27 18.28
CA HIS A 26 -6.33 19.88 18.19
C HIS A 26 -6.73 19.47 16.79
N GLU A 27 -5.78 19.54 15.85
CA GLU A 27 -5.88 18.82 14.60
C GLU A 27 -6.23 17.38 14.98
N GLU A 28 -7.49 17.02 14.76
CA GLU A 28 -8.09 15.80 15.27
C GLU A 28 -7.39 14.63 14.57
N MET A 29 -6.30 14.16 15.19
CA MET A 29 -5.46 13.10 14.62
C MET A 29 -6.32 11.85 14.58
N THR A 30 -6.80 11.52 13.39
CA THR A 30 -7.69 10.37 13.18
C THR A 30 -6.96 9.13 13.73
N PRO A 31 -7.57 8.37 14.66
CA PRO A 31 -6.90 7.25 15.27
C PRO A 31 -6.51 6.23 14.20
N ILE A 32 -5.25 5.80 14.21
CA ILE A 32 -4.77 4.74 13.31
C ILE A 32 -5.50 3.45 13.67
N THR A 33 -6.21 2.85 12.71
CA THR A 33 -6.96 1.60 12.91
C THR A 33 -6.29 0.43 12.20
N PRO A 34 -6.46 -0.82 12.68
CA PRO A 34 -5.97 -1.99 11.95
C PRO A 34 -6.53 -2.07 10.53
N PHE A 35 -7.78 -1.63 10.33
CA PHE A 35 -8.40 -1.57 9.02
C PHE A 35 -7.69 -0.57 8.11
N SER A 36 -7.39 0.65 8.59
CA SER A 36 -6.72 1.67 7.77
C SER A 36 -5.31 1.24 7.38
N VAL A 37 -4.54 0.67 8.33
CA VAL A 37 -3.19 0.16 8.06
C VAL A 37 -3.21 -0.95 7.00
N LEU A 38 -4.11 -1.93 7.14
CA LEU A 38 -4.17 -3.04 6.18
C LEU A 38 -4.69 -2.57 4.81
N GLY A 39 -5.67 -1.67 4.77
CA GLY A 39 -6.19 -1.09 3.53
C GLY A 39 -5.11 -0.35 2.75
N GLU A 40 -4.31 0.47 3.45
CA GLU A 40 -3.18 1.20 2.87
C GLU A 40 -2.11 0.24 2.33
N ARG A 41 -1.75 -0.81 3.08
CA ARG A 41 -0.79 -1.82 2.61
C ARG A 41 -1.28 -2.61 1.40
N CYS A 42 -2.60 -2.74 1.25
CA CYS A 42 -3.20 -3.33 0.05
C CYS A 42 -3.31 -2.33 -1.12
N GLY A 43 -2.92 -1.06 -0.95
CA GLY A 43 -3.07 -0.03 -1.96
C GLY A 43 -4.53 0.35 -2.24
N LEU A 44 -5.47 0.04 -1.33
CA LEU A 44 -6.90 0.29 -1.55
C LEU A 44 -7.28 1.72 -1.14
N SER A 45 -7.93 2.45 -2.05
CA SER A 45 -8.76 3.60 -1.66
C SER A 45 -10.00 3.15 -0.88
N GLN A 46 -10.67 4.07 -0.18
CA GLN A 46 -11.91 3.75 0.53
C GLN A 46 -13.01 3.21 -0.41
N ARG A 47 -13.06 3.69 -1.66
CA ARG A 47 -13.99 3.19 -2.68
C ARG A 47 -13.64 1.75 -3.07
N GLU A 48 -12.39 1.49 -3.40
CA GLU A 48 -11.94 0.13 -3.79
C GLU A 48 -12.09 -0.86 -2.63
N ALA A 49 -11.82 -0.43 -1.39
CA ALA A 49 -12.06 -1.26 -0.21
C ALA A 49 -13.54 -1.61 -0.04
N ALA A 50 -14.44 -0.66 -0.29
CA ALA A 50 -15.89 -0.91 -0.22
C ALA A 50 -16.33 -1.90 -1.30
N GLU A 51 -15.83 -1.75 -2.53
CA GLU A 51 -16.09 -2.67 -3.64
C GLU A 51 -15.54 -4.08 -3.37
N PHE A 52 -14.27 -4.18 -2.96
CA PHE A 52 -13.60 -5.45 -2.65
C PHE A 52 -14.30 -6.23 -1.53
N LEU A 53 -14.64 -5.54 -0.44
CA LEU A 53 -15.28 -6.14 0.74
C LEU A 53 -16.81 -6.26 0.58
N LYS A 54 -17.38 -5.76 -0.52
CA LYS A 54 -18.82 -5.76 -0.82
C LYS A 54 -19.66 -5.10 0.27
N VAL A 55 -19.21 -3.95 0.76
CA VAL A 55 -19.89 -3.15 1.79
C VAL A 55 -20.16 -1.73 1.32
N ARG A 56 -20.97 -0.97 2.07
CA ARG A 56 -21.16 0.46 1.80
C ARG A 56 -19.90 1.25 2.14
N ILE A 57 -19.65 2.32 1.39
CA ILE A 57 -18.50 3.21 1.63
C ILE A 57 -18.53 3.84 3.03
N ASP A 58 -19.72 4.10 3.58
CA ASP A 58 -19.85 4.64 4.94
C ASP A 58 -19.40 3.64 6.02
N THR A 59 -19.56 2.34 5.76
CA THR A 59 -19.01 1.27 6.62
C THR A 59 -17.49 1.33 6.63
N VAL A 60 -16.86 1.49 5.45
CA VAL A 60 -15.40 1.65 5.32
C VAL A 60 -14.91 2.90 6.04
N LYS A 61 -15.60 4.05 5.87
CA LYS A 61 -15.28 5.30 6.57
C LYS A 61 -15.40 5.14 8.09
N SER A 62 -16.42 4.42 8.55
CA SER A 62 -16.65 4.14 9.97
C SER A 62 -15.53 3.30 10.57
N TRP A 63 -15.09 2.24 9.86
CA TRP A 63 -13.96 1.41 10.27
C TRP A 63 -12.64 2.17 10.25
N SER A 64 -12.39 2.94 9.19
CA SER A 64 -11.14 3.69 9.02
C SER A 64 -10.96 4.77 10.10
N ALA A 65 -12.05 5.44 10.50
CA ALA A 65 -12.05 6.46 11.54
C ALA A 65 -12.15 5.91 12.97
N GLY A 66 -12.23 4.59 13.14
CA GLY A 66 -12.38 3.96 14.46
C GLY A 66 -13.75 4.16 15.12
N ARG A 67 -14.75 4.70 14.41
CA ARG A 67 -16.14 4.84 14.92
C ARG A 67 -16.78 3.48 15.20
N ASN A 68 -16.44 2.47 14.39
CA ASN A 68 -16.78 1.08 14.63
C ASN A 68 -15.55 0.22 14.34
N ALA A 69 -15.36 -0.87 15.08
CA ALA A 69 -14.32 -1.83 14.75
C ALA A 69 -14.71 -2.65 13.51
N ALA A 70 -13.74 -2.89 12.61
CA ALA A 70 -13.89 -3.88 11.56
C ALA A 70 -13.95 -5.29 12.18
N LYS A 71 -14.80 -6.15 11.62
CA LYS A 71 -14.92 -7.53 12.10
C LYS A 71 -13.63 -8.32 11.81
N PRO A 72 -13.28 -9.34 12.62
CA PRO A 72 -12.08 -10.14 12.40
C PRO A 72 -11.98 -10.76 11.00
N GLU A 73 -13.10 -11.15 10.40
CA GLU A 73 -13.18 -11.74 9.06
C GLU A 73 -12.80 -10.71 7.99
N VAL A 74 -13.19 -9.45 8.15
CA VAL A 74 -12.81 -8.35 7.25
C VAL A 74 -11.30 -8.14 7.27
N LEU A 75 -10.70 -8.13 8.47
CA LEU A 75 -9.25 -8.01 8.61
C LEU A 75 -8.52 -9.25 8.07
N ALA A 76 -9.14 -10.43 8.11
CA ALA A 76 -8.60 -11.64 7.50
C ALA A 76 -8.60 -11.54 5.96
N GLU A 77 -9.66 -11.02 5.35
CA GLU A 77 -9.73 -10.80 3.91
C GLU A 77 -8.67 -9.80 3.42
N LEU A 78 -8.45 -8.70 4.14
CA LEU A 78 -7.37 -7.76 3.80
C LEU A 78 -5.98 -8.40 3.92
N ARG A 79 -5.75 -9.22 4.95
CA ARG A 79 -4.48 -9.96 5.10
C ARG A 79 -4.27 -10.96 3.96
N ARG A 80 -5.32 -11.65 3.50
CA ARG A 80 -5.27 -12.54 2.33
C ARG A 80 -4.94 -11.76 1.06
N LEU A 81 -5.57 -10.61 0.84
CA LEU A 81 -5.25 -9.75 -0.28
C LEU A 81 -3.77 -9.31 -0.25
N TYR A 82 -3.27 -8.90 0.91
CA TYR A 82 -1.85 -8.53 1.05
C TYR A 82 -0.90 -9.70 0.81
N ALA A 83 -1.27 -10.92 1.22
CA ALA A 83 -0.49 -12.12 0.88
C ALA A 83 -0.44 -12.36 -0.64
N ASN A 84 -1.56 -12.17 -1.35
CA ASN A 84 -1.60 -12.28 -2.81
C ASN A 84 -0.75 -11.20 -3.49
N ILE A 85 -0.77 -9.96 -2.97
CA ILE A 85 0.07 -8.86 -3.45
C ILE A 85 1.56 -9.22 -3.30
N GLN A 86 1.97 -9.78 -2.16
CA GLN A 86 3.35 -10.23 -1.94
C GLN A 86 3.74 -11.35 -2.89
N ALA A 87 2.88 -12.37 -3.05
CA ALA A 87 3.14 -13.47 -3.97
C ALA A 87 3.32 -12.99 -5.43
N ALA A 88 2.45 -12.10 -5.89
CA ALA A 88 2.58 -11.50 -7.22
C ALA A 88 3.85 -10.64 -7.38
N SER A 89 4.23 -9.93 -6.30
CA SER A 89 5.49 -9.19 -6.26
C SER A 89 6.72 -10.11 -6.34
N ASP A 90 6.72 -11.22 -5.61
CA ASP A 90 7.78 -12.23 -5.63
C ASP A 90 7.94 -12.83 -7.04
N GLU A 91 6.83 -13.16 -7.69
CA GLU A 91 6.81 -13.69 -9.06
C GLU A 91 7.36 -12.67 -10.06
N LEU A 92 6.89 -11.42 -10.02
CA LEU A 92 7.39 -10.35 -10.88
C LEU A 92 8.89 -10.10 -10.64
N THR A 93 9.32 -10.06 -9.38
CA THR A 93 10.74 -9.86 -9.02
C THR A 93 11.62 -10.97 -9.61
N SER A 94 11.18 -12.22 -9.48
CA SER A 94 11.89 -13.39 -10.02
C SER A 94 12.03 -13.27 -11.53
N HIS A 95 10.94 -12.93 -12.21
CA HIS A 95 10.93 -12.79 -13.65
C HIS A 95 11.86 -11.67 -14.14
N LEU A 96 11.81 -10.50 -13.51
CA LEU A 96 12.68 -9.38 -13.86
C LEU A 96 14.15 -9.70 -13.59
N SER A 97 14.45 -10.41 -12.51
CA SER A 97 15.81 -10.84 -12.17
C SER A 97 16.39 -11.80 -13.21
N GLU A 98 15.60 -12.76 -13.68
CA GLU A 98 15.98 -13.67 -14.76
C GLU A 98 16.28 -12.91 -16.07
N LEU A 99 15.45 -11.94 -16.43
CA LEU A 99 15.68 -11.10 -17.62
C LEU A 99 16.99 -10.32 -17.53
N LEU A 100 17.28 -9.73 -16.37
CA LEU A 100 18.53 -9.01 -16.13
C LEU A 100 19.74 -9.93 -16.24
N GLU A 101 19.65 -11.15 -15.71
CA GLU A 101 20.74 -12.12 -15.81
C GLU A 101 21.00 -12.54 -17.25
N MET A 102 19.95 -12.87 -18.01
CA MET A 102 20.07 -13.19 -19.43
C MET A 102 20.68 -12.07 -20.27
N GLN A 103 20.47 -10.80 -19.89
CA GLN A 103 21.12 -9.66 -20.54
C GLN A 103 22.61 -9.58 -20.17
N ARG A 104 22.95 -9.78 -18.89
CA ARG A 104 24.34 -9.80 -18.41
C ARG A 104 25.16 -10.90 -19.09
N GLU A 105 24.63 -12.11 -19.20
CA GLU A 105 25.28 -13.24 -19.88
C GLU A 105 25.61 -12.93 -21.35
N ARG A 106 24.81 -12.08 -21.99
CA ARG A 106 25.02 -11.63 -23.38
C ARG A 106 25.97 -10.44 -23.50
N GLY A 107 26.58 -9.99 -22.40
CA GLY A 107 27.41 -8.79 -22.35
C GLY A 107 26.63 -7.48 -22.57
N ILE A 108 25.30 -7.53 -22.53
CA ILE A 108 24.45 -6.35 -22.61
C ILE A 108 24.40 -5.77 -21.20
N LYS A 109 24.91 -4.55 -20.99
CA LYS A 109 24.67 -3.84 -19.74
C LYS A 109 23.17 -3.53 -19.64
N PRO A 110 22.44 -4.15 -18.69
CA PRO A 110 21.04 -3.82 -18.51
C PRO A 110 20.95 -2.34 -18.16
N ARG A 111 20.21 -1.58 -18.96
CA ARG A 111 19.95 -0.19 -18.64
C ARG A 111 18.48 0.11 -18.47
N ALA A 112 17.58 -0.67 -19.04
CA ALA A 112 16.16 -0.42 -18.91
C ALA A 112 15.36 -1.73 -18.87
N ILE A 113 14.43 -1.82 -17.91
CA ILE A 113 13.32 -2.76 -17.93
C ILE A 113 12.07 -1.97 -18.27
N VAL A 114 11.40 -2.37 -19.35
CA VAL A 114 10.06 -1.89 -19.69
C VAL A 114 9.06 -2.87 -19.09
N PHE A 115 8.07 -2.35 -18.37
CA PHE A 115 6.99 -3.17 -17.83
C PHE A 115 5.65 -2.46 -17.99
N GLY A 116 4.61 -3.27 -18.21
CA GLY A 116 3.26 -2.79 -18.38
C GLY A 116 2.62 -2.33 -17.06
N ILE A 117 1.88 -1.23 -17.10
CA ILE A 117 1.02 -0.76 -16.02
C ILE A 117 -0.43 -0.78 -16.48
N ALA A 118 -1.26 -1.53 -15.75
CA ALA A 118 -2.72 -1.48 -15.92
C ALA A 118 -3.25 -0.04 -15.84
N GLU A 119 -3.82 0.46 -16.94
CA GLU A 119 -4.38 1.81 -16.98
C GLU A 119 -5.70 1.92 -16.20
N THR A 120 -6.47 0.84 -16.15
CA THR A 120 -7.81 0.82 -15.56
C THR A 120 -7.97 -0.32 -14.56
N ASP A 121 -8.99 -0.20 -13.70
CA ASP A 121 -9.39 -1.27 -12.78
C ASP A 121 -9.75 -2.55 -13.53
N ASP A 122 -10.34 -2.45 -14.73
CA ASP A 122 -10.71 -3.62 -15.54
C ASP A 122 -9.47 -4.35 -16.09
N VAL A 123 -8.44 -3.62 -16.47
CA VAL A 123 -7.14 -4.22 -16.85
C VAL A 123 -6.50 -4.91 -15.64
N ALA A 124 -6.51 -4.27 -14.45
CA ALA A 124 -6.00 -4.88 -13.23
C ALA A 124 -6.77 -6.15 -12.84
N ARG A 125 -8.10 -6.19 -13.06
CA ARG A 125 -8.94 -7.37 -12.87
C ARG A 125 -8.64 -8.49 -13.84
N ALA A 126 -8.29 -8.18 -15.09
CA ALA A 126 -7.80 -9.17 -16.04
C ALA A 126 -6.49 -9.84 -15.56
N PHE A 127 -5.70 -9.17 -14.73
CA PHE A 127 -4.52 -9.71 -14.06
C PHE A 127 -4.79 -10.37 -12.70
N GLY A 128 -6.07 -10.54 -12.32
CA GLY A 128 -6.44 -11.20 -11.07
C GLY A 128 -6.45 -10.32 -9.82
N PHE A 129 -6.27 -9.00 -9.97
CA PHE A 129 -6.38 -8.05 -8.86
C PHE A 129 -7.80 -7.46 -8.76
N PRO A 130 -8.29 -7.08 -7.57
CA PRO A 130 -9.65 -6.55 -7.46
C PRO A 130 -9.79 -5.13 -8.06
N SER A 131 -8.70 -4.37 -8.12
CA SER A 131 -8.62 -3.02 -8.68
C SER A 131 -7.16 -2.64 -8.99
N ARG A 132 -6.94 -1.43 -9.53
CA ARG A 132 -5.60 -0.93 -9.86
C ARG A 132 -4.73 -0.72 -8.63
N GLY A 133 -5.29 -0.33 -7.47
CA GLY A 133 -4.53 -0.12 -6.24
C GLY A 133 -3.65 -1.31 -5.81
N PRO A 134 -4.23 -2.49 -5.52
CA PRO A 134 -3.50 -3.71 -5.20
C PRO A 134 -2.49 -4.16 -6.26
N TYR A 135 -2.83 -3.98 -7.55
CA TYR A 135 -1.92 -4.25 -8.66
C TYR A 135 -0.68 -3.35 -8.60
N MET A 136 -0.87 -2.03 -8.39
CA MET A 136 0.22 -1.08 -8.22
C MET A 136 1.05 -1.36 -6.97
N ALA A 137 0.43 -1.83 -5.89
CA ALA A 137 1.15 -2.22 -4.68
C ALA A 137 2.10 -3.40 -4.93
N ALA A 138 1.67 -4.41 -5.70
CA ALA A 138 2.51 -5.56 -6.06
C ALA A 138 3.71 -5.15 -6.92
N ILE A 139 3.47 -4.29 -7.92
CA ILE A 139 4.53 -3.69 -8.74
C ILE A 139 5.51 -2.92 -7.85
N GLY A 140 5.01 -2.00 -7.02
CA GLY A 140 5.85 -1.18 -6.15
C GLY A 140 6.78 -2.02 -5.30
N LEU A 141 6.25 -3.07 -4.66
CA LEU A 141 7.05 -4.03 -3.90
C LEU A 141 8.12 -4.72 -4.77
N ALA A 142 7.78 -5.14 -5.98
CA ALA A 142 8.75 -5.81 -6.85
C ALA A 142 9.88 -4.86 -7.26
N LEU A 143 9.55 -3.61 -7.59
CA LEU A 143 10.53 -2.60 -7.98
C LEU A 143 11.53 -2.28 -6.86
N THR A 144 11.12 -2.36 -5.60
CA THR A 144 12.04 -2.16 -4.46
C THR A 144 13.14 -3.21 -4.33
N ARG A 145 13.02 -4.32 -5.07
CA ARG A 145 13.96 -5.45 -5.02
C ARG A 145 14.89 -5.50 -6.24
N LEU A 146 14.72 -4.58 -7.18
CA LEU A 146 15.59 -4.49 -8.35
C LEU A 146 16.91 -3.79 -7.97
N PRO A 147 18.01 -4.08 -8.68
CA PRO A 147 19.27 -3.37 -8.51
C PRO A 147 19.14 -1.87 -8.86
N ASP A 148 19.89 -1.02 -8.14
CA ASP A 148 19.87 0.44 -8.30
C ASP A 148 20.34 0.93 -9.68
N ASP A 149 21.05 0.11 -10.44
CA ASP A 149 21.60 0.44 -11.76
C ASP A 149 20.63 0.13 -12.93
N VAL A 150 19.42 -0.35 -12.63
CA VAL A 150 18.37 -0.66 -13.61
C VAL A 150 17.41 0.51 -13.74
N VAL A 151 17.30 1.10 -14.95
CA VAL A 151 16.22 2.08 -15.22
C VAL A 151 14.91 1.34 -15.39
N ILE A 152 13.88 1.83 -14.73
CA ILE A 152 12.53 1.29 -14.81
C ILE A 152 11.70 2.21 -15.69
N VAL A 153 11.16 1.67 -16.78
CA VAL A 153 10.33 2.42 -17.74
C VAL A 153 8.91 1.85 -17.72
N PRO A 154 7.95 2.56 -17.11
CA PRO A 154 6.56 2.14 -17.12
C PRO A 154 5.93 2.42 -18.49
N GLU A 155 5.25 1.43 -19.05
CA GLU A 155 4.41 1.61 -20.25
C GLU A 155 2.94 1.37 -19.90
N PRO A 156 2.03 2.29 -20.27
CA PRO A 156 0.61 2.06 -20.08
C PRO A 156 0.15 0.84 -20.89
N GLN A 157 -0.57 -0.06 -20.24
CA GLN A 157 -1.22 -1.18 -20.89
C GLN A 157 -2.74 -0.97 -20.88
N SER A 158 -3.27 -0.77 -22.09
CA SER A 158 -4.69 -0.89 -22.38
C SER A 158 -5.06 -2.37 -22.60
N TYR A 159 -6.34 -2.70 -22.48
CA TYR A 159 -6.90 -4.06 -22.55
C TYR A 159 -6.26 -4.95 -23.64
N PRO A 160 -5.92 -6.23 -23.34
CA PRO A 160 -5.42 -7.16 -24.35
C PRO A 160 -6.55 -7.55 -25.30
N GLY A 161 -6.90 -6.69 -26.28
CA GLY A 161 -7.91 -7.05 -27.26
C GLY A 161 -8.47 -5.98 -28.20
N MET A 162 -8.26 -4.68 -27.99
CA MET A 162 -8.78 -3.67 -28.93
C MET A 162 -7.77 -2.56 -29.22
N GLY A 163 -7.12 -2.67 -30.38
CA GLY A 163 -6.78 -1.52 -31.21
C GLY A 163 -5.45 -0.80 -30.93
N GLY A 164 -4.40 -1.23 -31.64
CA GLY A 164 -3.61 -0.30 -32.48
C GLY A 164 -2.32 0.29 -31.90
N GLY A 165 -1.20 -0.42 -32.09
CA GLY A 165 0.15 0.15 -32.20
C GLY A 165 0.72 0.70 -30.88
N ALA A 166 1.53 -0.07 -30.16
CA ALA A 166 2.92 -0.19 -30.55
C ALA A 166 3.48 -1.61 -30.35
N ALA A 167 4.06 -2.14 -31.41
CA ALA A 167 5.22 -3.01 -31.33
C ALA A 167 6.32 -2.30 -32.14
N PRO A 168 7.64 -2.43 -31.86
CA PRO A 168 8.33 -3.07 -30.73
C PRO A 168 9.34 -2.12 -30.02
N VAL A 169 9.79 -2.43 -28.81
CA VAL A 169 11.15 -2.04 -28.37
C VAL A 169 11.91 -3.30 -27.94
N PHE A 170 12.88 -3.69 -28.77
CA PHE A 170 13.84 -4.78 -28.58
C PHE A 170 15.26 -4.19 -28.78
N PRO A 171 16.34 -4.76 -28.19
CA PRO A 171 16.51 -6.16 -27.79
C PRO A 171 16.78 -6.36 -26.29
N GLY A 172 16.33 -7.41 -25.60
CA GLY A 172 15.75 -8.66 -26.09
C GLY A 172 14.77 -9.30 -25.11
N LYS A 173 13.66 -9.77 -25.69
CA LYS A 173 12.63 -10.68 -25.19
C LYS A 173 11.64 -10.09 -24.19
N THR A 174 10.62 -9.45 -24.77
CA THR A 174 9.29 -9.18 -24.20
C THR A 174 8.67 -10.45 -23.59
N LEU A 175 8.13 -10.32 -22.37
CA LEU A 175 7.21 -11.29 -21.77
C LEU A 175 5.81 -10.68 -21.70
N ILE A 176 4.79 -11.47 -22.04
CA ILE A 176 3.38 -11.11 -21.88
C ILE A 176 2.96 -11.58 -20.49
N TRP A 177 2.47 -10.66 -19.67
CA TRP A 177 1.74 -10.95 -18.43
C TRP A 177 0.22 -10.83 -18.72
N PRO A 178 -0.68 -11.63 -18.10
CA PRO A 178 -0.37 -12.88 -17.42
C PRO A 178 -0.11 -13.99 -18.46
N PRO A 179 0.61 -15.06 -18.12
CA PRO A 179 0.74 -16.21 -19.01
C PRO A 179 -0.64 -16.86 -19.22
N ARG A 180 -0.90 -17.33 -20.45
CA ARG A 180 -2.11 -18.09 -20.80
C ARG A 180 -2.19 -19.40 -20.04
#